data_AF-A0A9Q0EBL7-F1
#
_entry.id   AF-A0A9Q0EBL7-F1
#
_cell.length_a   1.000
_cell.length_b   1.000
_cell.length_c   1.000
_cell.angle_alpha   90.00
_cell.angle_beta   90.00
_cell.angle_gamma   90.00
#
_symmetry.space_group_name_H-M   'P 1'
#
loop_
_entity.id
_entity.type
_entity.pdbx_description
1 polymer ?
#
loop_
_entity_poly.entity_id
_entity_poly.type
_entity_poly.pdbx_seq_one_letter_code
_entity_poly.pdbx_strand_id
1 'polypeptide(L)'
;MKSLPYFCRGEVVRGFGRGSKELGIPTANFPDSVVEYLPADIGTGIYYGWACVGNGDICKMVMSIGWNPFYKNTKKSMETHVIHTFKDDFYGEVLSVVLVGYIRPERSFPSLDALIEAINHDIEEAKFKLELPEHLKLKEDNFFTPAAVALSSSSPSSSSSSSPSSSTTITTTTSSSSTSTTPKTIMNGH
;
A
#
# COMPACT_ATOMS: atom_id res chain seq x y z
N MET A 1 15.13 -14.80 -3.87
CA MET A 1 14.55 -13.55 -3.36
C MET A 1 14.14 -13.83 -1.93
N LYS A 2 14.84 -13.27 -0.94
CA LYS A 2 14.62 -13.63 0.48
C LYS A 2 13.49 -12.82 1.10
N SER A 3 13.17 -11.67 0.51
CA SER A 3 12.16 -10.75 1.02
C SER A 3 10.73 -11.04 0.55
N LEU A 4 10.46 -12.21 -0.04
CA LEU A 4 9.10 -12.66 -0.34
C LEU A 4 8.61 -13.65 0.74
N PRO A 5 7.33 -13.59 1.16
CA PRO A 5 6.31 -12.65 0.70
C PRO A 5 6.56 -11.21 1.20
N TYR A 6 6.30 -10.22 0.35
CA TYR A 6 6.46 -8.80 0.67
C TYR A 6 5.10 -8.11 0.75
N PHE A 7 4.88 -7.37 1.83
CA PHE A 7 3.60 -6.73 2.15
C PHE A 7 3.76 -5.22 2.04
N CYS A 8 2.87 -4.56 1.28
CA CYS A 8 2.83 -3.10 1.27
C CYS A 8 1.42 -2.56 1.01
N ARG A 9 1.18 -1.33 1.47
CA ARG A 9 -0.07 -0.59 1.25
C ARG A 9 0.28 0.82 0.77
N GLY A 10 -0.61 1.41 -0.02
CA GLY A 10 -0.48 2.79 -0.48
C GLY A 10 -1.69 3.25 -1.26
N GLU A 11 -1.89 4.55 -1.31
CA GLU A 11 -2.95 5.14 -2.15
C GLU A 11 -2.65 4.94 -3.63
N VAL A 12 -3.68 4.63 -4.42
CA VAL A 12 -3.55 4.48 -5.86
C VAL A 12 -3.42 5.85 -6.51
N VAL A 13 -2.26 6.09 -7.13
CA VAL A 13 -1.97 7.33 -7.85
C VAL A 13 -2.06 7.15 -9.36
N ARG A 14 -2.23 8.26 -10.07
CA ARG A 14 -2.18 8.28 -11.54
C ARG A 14 -0.75 8.07 -12.02
N GLY A 15 -0.55 7.12 -12.93
CA GLY A 15 0.69 6.97 -13.66
C GLY A 15 0.81 7.95 -14.83
N PHE A 16 1.79 7.72 -15.71
CA PHE A 16 2.10 8.59 -16.86
C PHE A 16 1.32 8.25 -18.14
N GLY A 17 0.16 7.57 -18.02
CA GLY A 17 -0.79 7.42 -19.12
C GLY A 17 -0.36 6.53 -20.29
N ARG A 18 0.29 5.38 -20.04
CA ARG A 18 0.72 4.43 -21.10
C ARG A 18 -0.42 3.62 -21.77
N GLY A 19 -1.67 4.09 -21.73
CA GLY A 19 -2.78 3.44 -22.44
C GLY A 19 -3.15 2.03 -21.95
N SER A 20 -2.65 1.55 -20.81
CA SER A 20 -2.91 0.18 -20.33
C SER A 20 -4.42 -0.12 -20.16
N LYS A 21 -5.22 0.90 -19.86
CA LYS A 21 -6.69 0.84 -19.85
C LYS A 21 -7.28 0.57 -21.24
N GLU A 22 -6.72 1.15 -22.30
CA GLU A 22 -7.15 0.93 -23.69
C GLU A 22 -6.79 -0.49 -24.17
N LEU A 23 -5.77 -1.10 -23.56
CA LEU A 23 -5.38 -2.50 -23.80
C LEU A 23 -6.26 -3.50 -23.03
N GLY A 24 -7.21 -3.03 -22.21
CA GLY A 24 -8.03 -3.87 -21.34
C GLY A 24 -7.32 -4.38 -20.08
N ILE A 25 -6.12 -3.86 -19.78
CA ILE A 25 -5.29 -4.31 -18.66
C ILE A 25 -4.90 -3.09 -17.80
N PRO A 26 -5.85 -2.44 -17.11
CA PRO A 26 -5.58 -1.25 -16.32
C PRO A 26 -4.57 -1.54 -15.20
N THR A 27 -3.63 -0.63 -14.99
CA THR A 27 -2.60 -0.73 -13.94
C THR A 27 -2.70 0.41 -12.92
N ALA A 28 -2.76 0.05 -11.65
CA ALA A 28 -2.71 0.96 -10.50
C ALA A 28 -1.26 1.24 -10.10
N ASN A 29 -0.90 2.50 -9.87
CA ASN A 29 0.46 2.90 -9.49
C ASN A 29 0.52 3.19 -7.99
N PHE A 30 1.64 2.84 -7.36
CA PHE A 30 1.96 3.29 -6.00
C PHE A 30 2.76 4.61 -6.03
N PRO A 31 2.65 5.45 -4.98
CA PRO A 31 3.47 6.64 -4.85
C PRO A 31 4.94 6.27 -4.58
N ASP A 32 5.86 7.15 -4.98
CA ASP A 32 7.31 6.98 -4.74
C ASP A 32 7.62 6.62 -3.28
N SER A 33 6.90 7.22 -2.33
CA SER A 33 7.07 6.98 -0.90
C SER A 33 6.81 5.53 -0.46
N VAL A 34 6.09 4.73 -1.24
CA VAL A 34 5.90 3.28 -0.99
C VAL A 34 6.97 2.48 -1.72
N VAL A 35 7.33 2.89 -2.95
CA VAL A 35 8.32 2.20 -3.79
C VAL A 35 9.73 2.31 -3.21
N GLU A 36 10.06 3.42 -2.55
CA GLU A 36 11.39 3.65 -1.94
C GLU A 36 11.69 2.70 -0.76
N TYR A 37 10.67 2.09 -0.14
CA TYR A 37 10.85 1.07 0.91
C TYR A 37 11.01 -0.35 0.37
N LEU A 38 10.92 -0.54 -0.95
CA LEU A 38 11.07 -1.86 -1.55
C LEU A 38 12.47 -2.43 -1.24
N PRO A 39 12.56 -3.65 -0.67
CA PRO A 39 13.84 -4.29 -0.39
C PRO A 39 14.73 -4.37 -1.62
N ALA A 40 16.04 -4.17 -1.44
CA ALA A 40 17.00 -4.13 -2.53
C ALA A 40 17.08 -5.45 -3.33
N ASP A 41 16.78 -6.59 -2.69
CA ASP A 41 16.78 -7.92 -3.34
C ASP A 41 15.51 -8.21 -4.14
N ILE A 42 14.46 -7.37 -4.04
CA ILE A 42 13.32 -7.38 -4.96
C ILE A 42 13.74 -6.58 -6.21
N GLY A 43 14.19 -7.31 -7.22
CA GLY A 43 14.63 -6.78 -8.52
C GLY A 43 13.48 -6.23 -9.37
N THR A 44 13.82 -5.80 -10.58
CA THR A 44 12.80 -5.47 -11.58
C THR A 44 12.27 -6.73 -12.26
N GLY A 45 11.07 -6.65 -12.80
CA GLY A 45 10.39 -7.76 -13.48
C GLY A 45 8.92 -7.85 -13.10
N ILE A 46 8.34 -8.99 -13.43
CA ILE A 46 6.92 -9.30 -13.23
C ILE A 46 6.77 -10.23 -12.04
N TYR A 47 5.87 -9.84 -11.15
CA TYR A 47 5.52 -10.51 -9.91
C TYR A 47 4.04 -10.85 -9.89
N TYR A 48 3.66 -11.74 -8.98
CA TYR A 48 2.27 -12.09 -8.72
C TYR A 48 1.97 -12.12 -7.23
N GLY A 49 0.69 -12.00 -6.90
CA GLY A 49 0.26 -12.06 -5.52
C GLY A 49 -1.21 -11.76 -5.30
N TRP A 50 -1.50 -11.25 -4.11
CA TRP A 50 -2.84 -10.87 -3.68
C TRP A 50 -2.96 -9.35 -3.55
N ALA A 51 -4.11 -8.81 -3.89
CA ALA A 51 -4.45 -7.39 -3.78
C ALA A 51 -5.83 -7.20 -3.14
N CYS A 52 -5.98 -6.13 -2.38
CA CYS A 52 -7.26 -5.64 -1.88
C CYS A 52 -7.32 -4.13 -2.08
N VAL A 53 -8.43 -3.64 -2.65
CA VAL A 53 -8.69 -2.21 -2.84
C VAL A 53 -9.66 -1.75 -1.75
N GLY A 54 -9.22 -0.80 -0.91
CA GLY A 54 -9.99 -0.33 0.25
C GLY A 54 -10.32 -1.49 1.19
N ASN A 55 -11.62 -1.71 1.42
CA ASN A 55 -12.17 -2.83 2.19
C ASN A 55 -12.88 -3.87 1.30
N GLY A 56 -12.51 -3.94 0.02
CA GLY A 56 -13.13 -4.82 -0.97
C GLY A 56 -12.65 -6.27 -0.90
N ASP A 57 -12.99 -7.03 -1.95
CA ASP A 57 -12.59 -8.43 -2.06
C ASP A 57 -11.09 -8.58 -2.33
N ILE A 58 -10.50 -9.60 -1.71
CA ILE A 58 -9.10 -9.97 -1.95
C ILE A 58 -9.01 -10.72 -3.28
N CYS A 59 -8.35 -10.10 -4.24
CA CYS A 59 -8.24 -10.54 -5.62
C CYS A 59 -6.81 -10.96 -5.95
N LYS A 60 -6.65 -11.81 -6.97
CA LYS A 60 -5.33 -12.11 -7.53
C LYS A 60 -4.79 -10.87 -8.26
N MET A 61 -3.48 -10.72 -8.34
CA MET A 61 -2.85 -9.64 -9.10
C MET A 61 -1.56 -10.08 -9.76
N VAL A 62 -1.16 -9.30 -10.78
CA VAL A 62 0.22 -9.23 -11.26
C VAL A 62 0.76 -7.82 -11.02
N MET A 63 2.06 -7.73 -10.78
CA MET A 63 2.75 -6.45 -10.58
C MET A 63 3.99 -6.37 -11.46
N SER A 64 4.13 -5.26 -12.17
CA SER A 64 5.38 -4.88 -12.83
C SER A 64 6.18 -3.98 -11.89
N ILE A 65 7.44 -4.35 -11.63
CA ILE A 65 8.43 -3.50 -10.97
C ILE A 65 9.47 -3.14 -12.01
N GLY A 66 9.64 -1.84 -12.29
CA GLY A 66 10.55 -1.37 -13.33
C GLY A 66 11.28 -0.10 -12.94
N TRP A 67 12.15 0.40 -13.81
CA TRP A 67 12.80 1.70 -13.62
C TRP A 67 11.98 2.81 -14.27
N ASN A 68 11.82 3.94 -13.57
CA ASN A 68 11.09 5.09 -14.09
C ASN A 68 11.99 5.96 -15.00
N PRO A 69 11.70 6.05 -16.32
CA PRO A 69 12.52 6.83 -17.26
C PRO A 69 12.53 8.33 -16.97
N PHE A 70 11.45 8.87 -16.38
CA PHE A 70 11.34 10.30 -16.08
C PHE A 70 12.30 10.75 -14.96
N TYR A 71 12.72 9.82 -14.10
CA TYR A 71 13.73 10.06 -13.07
C TYR A 71 15.10 9.52 -13.49
N LYS A 72 15.45 9.58 -14.79
CA LYS A 72 16.73 9.08 -15.31
C LYS A 72 17.04 7.63 -14.88
N ASN A 73 16.01 6.81 -14.71
CA ASN A 73 16.10 5.43 -14.21
C ASN A 73 16.79 5.28 -12.84
N THR A 74 16.73 6.29 -11.96
CA THR A 74 17.28 6.19 -10.60
C THR A 74 16.25 5.74 -9.57
N LYS A 75 14.96 5.77 -9.92
CA LYS A 75 13.86 5.32 -9.07
C LYS A 75 13.10 4.17 -9.71
N LYS A 76 12.72 3.18 -8.90
CA LYS A 76 11.80 2.13 -9.34
C LYS A 76 10.36 2.66 -9.41
N SER A 77 9.50 1.97 -10.15
CA SER A 77 8.05 2.09 -10.12
C SER A 77 7.42 0.74 -9.82
N MET A 78 6.20 0.74 -9.25
CA MET A 78 5.38 -0.45 -9.05
C MET A 78 4.00 -0.23 -9.66
N GLU A 79 3.64 -1.07 -10.63
CA GLU A 79 2.38 -1.02 -11.36
C GLU A 79 1.62 -2.34 -11.17
N THR A 80 0.44 -2.29 -10.55
CA THR A 80 -0.35 -3.48 -10.22
C THR A 80 -1.56 -3.59 -11.13
N HIS A 81 -1.72 -4.72 -11.80
CA HIS A 81 -2.98 -5.11 -12.42
C HIS A 81 -3.71 -6.09 -11.49
N VAL A 82 -4.83 -5.64 -10.94
CA VAL A 82 -5.72 -6.49 -10.14
C VAL A 82 -6.60 -7.29 -11.09
N ILE A 83 -6.59 -8.61 -10.98
CA ILE A 83 -7.32 -9.55 -11.85
C ILE A 83 -8.78 -9.60 -11.40
N HIS A 84 -9.49 -8.49 -11.63
CA HIS A 84 -10.89 -8.28 -11.30
C HIS A 84 -11.47 -7.16 -12.18
N THR A 85 -12.76 -7.25 -12.49
CA THR A 85 -13.47 -6.22 -13.25
C THR A 85 -14.12 -5.21 -12.31
N PHE A 86 -13.48 -4.06 -12.15
CA PHE A 86 -14.04 -2.94 -11.40
C PHE A 86 -15.03 -2.14 -12.27
N LYS A 87 -16.08 -1.60 -11.64
CA LYS A 87 -17.04 -0.71 -12.32
C LYS A 87 -16.49 0.68 -12.57
N ASP A 88 -15.75 1.19 -11.59
CA ASP A 88 -15.20 2.54 -11.56
C ASP A 88 -13.69 2.51 -11.30
N ASP A 89 -13.00 3.59 -11.66
CA ASP A 89 -11.60 3.78 -11.27
C ASP A 89 -11.51 3.99 -9.75
N PHE A 90 -10.44 3.51 -9.13
CA PHE A 90 -10.23 3.55 -7.67
C PHE A 90 -9.01 4.41 -7.28
N TYR A 91 -8.80 5.52 -7.97
CA TYR A 91 -7.75 6.48 -7.59
C TYR A 91 -8.01 7.07 -6.20
N GLY A 92 -6.95 7.22 -5.40
CA GLY A 92 -7.05 7.69 -4.01
C GLY A 92 -7.44 6.60 -3.01
N GLU A 93 -7.98 5.48 -3.45
CA GLU A 93 -8.22 4.33 -2.57
C GLU A 93 -6.90 3.68 -2.16
N VAL A 94 -6.88 3.08 -0.97
CA VAL A 94 -5.72 2.31 -0.49
C VAL A 94 -5.69 0.95 -1.18
N LEU A 95 -4.65 0.69 -1.96
CA LEU A 95 -4.34 -0.64 -2.48
C LEU A 95 -3.39 -1.34 -1.51
N SER A 96 -3.84 -2.48 -0.98
CA SER A 96 -3.02 -3.37 -0.15
C SER A 96 -2.58 -4.55 -1.00
N VAL A 97 -1.29 -4.89 -0.98
CA VAL A 97 -0.75 -6.01 -1.76
C VAL A 97 0.18 -6.91 -0.96
N VAL A 98 0.18 -8.19 -1.33
CA VAL A 98 1.16 -9.19 -0.89
C VAL A 98 1.81 -9.75 -2.14
N LEU A 99 3.06 -9.38 -2.41
CA LEU A 99 3.87 -10.03 -3.45
C LEU A 99 4.27 -11.42 -2.95
N VAL A 100 3.89 -12.44 -3.70
CA VAL A 100 4.09 -13.85 -3.31
C VAL A 100 5.26 -14.45 -4.06
N GLY A 101 5.37 -14.19 -5.37
CA GLY A 101 6.39 -14.78 -6.21
C GLY A 101 6.72 -13.97 -7.44
N TYR A 102 7.76 -14.43 -8.15
CA TYR A 102 8.29 -13.84 -9.37
C TYR A 102 7.92 -14.70 -10.59
N ILE A 103 7.60 -14.06 -11.71
CA ILE A 103 7.29 -14.71 -12.98
C ILE A 103 8.49 -14.65 -13.91
N ARG A 104 8.93 -13.44 -14.28
CA ARG A 104 9.92 -13.23 -15.34
C ARG A 104 10.54 -11.82 -15.28
N PRO A 105 11.70 -11.60 -15.94
CA PRO A 105 12.28 -10.26 -16.04
C PRO A 105 11.47 -9.34 -16.95
N GLU A 106 11.77 -8.05 -16.88
CA GLU A 106 11.34 -7.06 -17.88
C GLU A 106 11.83 -7.47 -19.28
N ARG A 107 11.00 -7.23 -20.30
CA ARG A 107 11.29 -7.59 -21.69
C ARG A 107 10.81 -6.48 -22.60
N SER A 108 11.56 -6.21 -23.67
CA SER A 108 11.09 -5.39 -24.78
C SER A 108 10.25 -6.27 -25.72
N PHE A 109 9.20 -5.69 -26.28
CA PHE A 109 8.29 -6.37 -27.20
C PHE A 109 8.34 -5.72 -28.59
N PRO A 110 8.33 -6.52 -29.67
CA PRO A 110 8.43 -6.00 -31.04
C PRO A 110 7.12 -5.35 -31.52
N SER A 111 6.00 -5.62 -30.85
CA SER A 111 4.68 -5.08 -31.18
C SER A 111 3.80 -4.98 -29.94
N LEU A 112 2.69 -4.25 -30.07
CA LEU A 112 1.67 -4.15 -29.03
C LEU A 112 1.01 -5.51 -28.76
N ASP A 113 0.70 -6.29 -29.80
CA ASP A 113 0.10 -7.62 -29.65
C ASP A 113 1.01 -8.57 -28.87
N ALA A 114 2.32 -8.55 -29.13
CA ALA A 114 3.29 -9.36 -28.40
C ALA A 114 3.39 -8.96 -26.92
N LEU A 115 3.20 -7.66 -26.60
CA LEU A 115 3.10 -7.20 -25.23
C LEU A 115 1.82 -7.72 -24.56
N ILE A 116 0.67 -7.59 -25.22
CA ILE A 116 -0.63 -8.06 -24.70
C ILE A 116 -0.59 -9.57 -24.45
N GLU A 117 -0.08 -10.35 -25.39
CA GLU A 117 0.07 -11.80 -25.25
C GLU A 117 0.92 -12.17 -24.04
N ALA A 118 2.06 -11.50 -23.85
CA ALA A 118 2.92 -11.73 -22.70
C ALA A 118 2.24 -11.40 -21.37
N ILE A 119 1.48 -10.30 -21.30
CA ILE A 119 0.75 -9.94 -20.08
C ILE A 119 -0.36 -10.95 -19.79
N ASN A 120 -1.09 -11.41 -20.81
CA ASN A 120 -2.11 -12.44 -20.63
C ASN A 120 -1.49 -13.75 -20.12
N HIS A 121 -0.32 -14.13 -20.64
CA HIS A 121 0.42 -15.27 -20.11
C HIS A 121 0.83 -15.07 -18.65
N ASP A 122 1.30 -13.88 -18.28
CA ASP A 122 1.64 -13.56 -16.89
C ASP A 122 0.42 -13.66 -15.95
N ILE A 123 -0.76 -13.21 -16.42
CA ILE A 123 -2.03 -13.32 -15.69
C ILE A 123 -2.43 -14.78 -15.48
N GLU A 124 -2.35 -15.63 -16.50
CA GLU A 124 -2.68 -17.04 -16.39
C GLU A 124 -1.69 -17.79 -15.49
N GLU A 125 -0.40 -17.51 -15.60
CA GLU A 125 0.63 -18.05 -14.72
C GLU A 125 0.38 -17.65 -13.25
N ALA A 126 0.04 -16.39 -12.99
CA ALA A 126 -0.30 -15.90 -11.66
C ALA A 126 -1.55 -16.61 -11.11
N LYS A 127 -2.60 -16.76 -11.93
CA LYS A 127 -3.81 -17.48 -11.56
C LYS A 127 -3.49 -18.91 -11.14
N PHE A 128 -2.68 -19.61 -11.92
CA PHE A 128 -2.28 -20.99 -11.63
C PHE A 128 -1.44 -21.09 -10.35
N LYS A 129 -0.38 -20.27 -10.23
CA LYS A 129 0.53 -20.32 -9.06
C LYS A 129 -0.17 -19.97 -7.75
N LEU A 130 -1.15 -19.06 -7.76
CA LEU A 130 -1.87 -18.65 -6.55
C LEU A 130 -2.85 -19.71 -6.02
N GLU A 131 -3.13 -20.77 -6.79
CA GLU A 131 -3.90 -21.93 -6.31
C GLU A 131 -3.04 -22.94 -5.52
N LEU A 132 -1.71 -22.79 -5.52
CA LEU A 132 -0.85 -23.62 -4.68
C LEU A 132 -1.17 -23.36 -3.20
N PRO A 133 -1.31 -24.39 -2.34
CA PRO A 133 -1.75 -24.21 -0.95
C PRO A 133 -0.91 -23.22 -0.13
N GLU A 134 0.40 -23.18 -0.38
CA GLU A 134 1.33 -22.26 0.29
C GLU A 134 1.11 -20.78 -0.08
N HIS A 135 0.53 -20.51 -1.25
CA HIS A 135 0.20 -19.18 -1.71
C HIS A 135 -1.25 -18.81 -1.39
N LEU A 136 -2.16 -19.79 -1.44
CA LEU A 136 -3.58 -19.57 -1.18
C LEU A 136 -3.85 -19.10 0.25
N LYS A 137 -3.11 -19.64 1.24
CA LYS A 137 -3.21 -19.21 2.64
C LYS A 137 -2.90 -17.73 2.86
N LEU A 138 -2.10 -17.10 1.98
CA LEU A 138 -1.77 -15.67 2.10
C LEU A 138 -2.94 -14.76 1.75
N LYS A 139 -3.98 -15.30 1.08
CA LYS A 139 -5.24 -14.60 0.87
C LYS A 139 -5.96 -14.32 2.19
N GLU A 140 -5.75 -15.16 3.20
CA GLU A 140 -6.41 -15.08 4.51
C GLU A 140 -5.54 -14.37 5.56
N ASP A 141 -4.41 -13.78 5.15
CA ASP A 141 -3.50 -13.10 6.07
C ASP A 141 -4.19 -11.91 6.74
N ASN A 142 -3.94 -11.72 8.04
CA ASN A 142 -4.47 -10.60 8.83
C ASN A 142 -4.08 -9.23 8.25
N PHE A 143 -3.05 -9.18 7.40
CA PHE A 143 -2.70 -8.02 6.60
C PHE A 143 -3.82 -7.52 5.71
N PHE A 144 -4.81 -8.32 5.31
CA PHE A 144 -5.96 -7.80 4.56
C PHE A 144 -7.13 -7.37 5.43
N THR A 145 -7.09 -7.68 6.72
CA THR A 145 -8.15 -7.30 7.66
C THR A 145 -7.97 -5.82 8.05
N PRO A 146 -9.02 -4.98 7.96
CA PRO A 146 -9.01 -3.65 8.55
C PRO A 146 -8.77 -3.76 10.07
N ALA A 147 -8.01 -2.84 10.66
CA ALA A 147 -7.59 -2.90 12.08
C ALA A 147 -8.74 -2.77 13.12
N ALA A 148 -10.00 -2.99 12.73
CA ALA A 148 -11.19 -2.81 13.55
C ALA A 148 -11.84 -4.14 13.98
N VAL A 149 -11.08 -5.06 14.58
CA VAL A 149 -11.62 -6.15 15.44
C VAL A 149 -10.61 -6.49 16.56
N ALA A 150 -10.11 -5.49 17.29
CA ALA A 150 -9.24 -5.72 18.46
C ALA A 150 -9.73 -5.05 19.76
N LEU A 151 -10.90 -4.40 19.77
CA LEU A 151 -11.39 -3.64 20.94
C LEU A 151 -12.85 -3.90 21.37
N SER A 152 -13.46 -5.01 20.94
CA SER A 152 -14.72 -5.49 21.56
C SER A 152 -14.74 -7.01 21.42
N SER A 153 -14.80 -7.85 22.44
CA SER A 153 -15.49 -7.72 23.73
C SER A 153 -14.98 -8.81 24.68
N SER A 154 -14.36 -8.43 25.80
CA SER A 154 -14.42 -9.23 27.04
C SER A 154 -14.02 -8.35 28.24
N SER A 155 -15.03 -7.75 28.86
CA SER A 155 -14.98 -7.46 30.30
C SER A 155 -16.42 -7.47 30.83
N PRO A 156 -16.71 -8.29 31.85
CA PRO A 156 -18.05 -8.44 32.39
C PRO A 156 -18.48 -7.22 33.20
N SER A 157 -19.77 -6.95 33.13
CA SER A 157 -20.49 -6.03 33.98
C SER A 157 -20.38 -6.40 35.46
N SER A 158 -20.03 -5.42 36.29
CA SER A 158 -20.39 -5.43 37.71
C SER A 158 -20.95 -4.08 38.11
N SER A 159 -22.24 -4.09 38.42
CA SER A 159 -23.02 -3.01 39.02
C SER A 159 -22.87 -2.99 40.54
N SER A 160 -22.78 -1.80 41.13
CA SER A 160 -23.26 -1.40 42.49
C SER A 160 -22.84 0.07 42.71
N SER A 161 -23.78 1.03 42.78
CA SER A 161 -24.33 1.64 44.02
C SER A 161 -23.25 2.12 45.01
N SER A 162 -23.19 3.33 45.58
CA SER A 162 -24.21 4.35 45.84
C SER A 162 -23.54 5.55 46.58
N SER A 163 -24.02 6.76 46.28
CA SER A 163 -24.19 7.96 47.16
C SER A 163 -23.02 8.85 47.63
N PRO A 164 -23.30 10.15 47.95
CA PRO A 164 -22.31 11.25 48.04
C PRO A 164 -22.14 11.87 49.44
N SER A 165 -21.05 12.63 49.66
CA SER A 165 -20.79 13.64 50.74
C SER A 165 -19.37 14.19 50.53
N SER A 166 -18.91 15.39 50.91
CA SER A 166 -19.44 16.71 51.29
C SER A 166 -18.21 17.65 51.36
N SER A 167 -18.35 18.87 50.83
CA SER A 167 -17.83 20.18 51.30
C SER A 167 -16.33 20.50 51.55
N THR A 168 -15.99 21.77 51.22
CA THR A 168 -15.00 22.69 51.87
C THR A 168 -13.58 22.65 51.28
N THR A 169 -12.80 23.70 50.99
CA THR A 169 -12.89 25.17 50.83
C THR A 169 -11.49 25.64 50.38
N ILE A 170 -11.42 26.57 49.41
CA ILE A 170 -10.46 27.67 49.16
C ILE A 170 -8.95 27.46 49.47
N THR A 171 -8.06 27.74 48.50
CA THR A 171 -7.00 28.79 48.62
C THR A 171 -6.42 29.14 47.25
N THR A 172 -6.46 30.44 46.96
CA THR A 172 -5.80 31.21 45.90
C THR A 172 -4.28 31.29 46.08
N THR A 173 -3.51 31.16 45.00
CA THR A 173 -2.25 31.92 44.84
C THR A 173 -1.96 32.21 43.36
N THR A 174 -1.94 33.50 43.08
CA THR A 174 -1.44 34.22 41.91
C THR A 174 0.09 34.23 41.82
N SER A 175 0.67 34.15 40.61
CA SER A 175 1.76 35.04 40.16
C SER A 175 2.13 34.76 38.69
N SER A 176 1.88 35.68 37.76
CA SER A 176 2.85 36.68 37.20
C SER A 176 3.96 36.03 36.35
N SER A 177 3.85 36.07 35.01
CA SER A 177 4.42 37.10 34.11
C SER A 177 5.92 36.97 33.84
N SER A 178 6.31 36.79 32.58
CA SER A 178 7.18 37.75 31.87
C SER A 178 7.51 37.31 30.44
N THR A 179 7.33 38.28 29.56
CA THR A 179 7.74 38.39 28.16
C THR A 179 9.25 38.42 27.98
N SER A 180 9.75 37.88 26.87
CA SER A 180 10.96 38.42 26.22
C SER A 180 10.90 38.18 24.70
N THR A 181 11.32 39.20 23.97
CA THR A 181 11.06 39.49 22.56
C THR A 181 12.43 39.64 21.87
N THR A 182 12.57 39.01 20.69
CA THR A 182 13.46 39.39 19.53
C THR A 182 15.00 39.31 19.63
N PRO A 183 15.76 39.43 18.50
CA PRO A 183 15.59 38.88 17.14
C PRO A 183 16.89 38.32 16.49
N LYS A 184 16.72 37.70 15.30
CA LYS A 184 17.59 37.62 14.10
C LYS A 184 19.12 37.85 14.23
N THR A 185 19.88 36.89 13.69
CA THR A 185 21.13 37.15 12.95
C THR A 185 21.06 36.54 11.55
N ILE A 186 21.33 37.38 10.56
CA ILE A 186 21.63 37.06 9.16
C ILE A 186 23.16 36.90 9.07
N MET A 187 23.66 35.92 8.33
CA MET A 187 24.89 36.11 7.55
C MET A 187 24.98 35.17 6.34
N ASN A 188 25.38 35.79 5.23
CA ASN A 188 25.51 35.28 3.88
C ASN A 188 26.77 34.42 3.67
N GLY A 189 26.72 33.57 2.63
CA GLY A 189 27.67 33.60 1.52
C GLY A 189 29.04 32.93 1.71
N HIS A 190 29.21 31.74 1.12
CA HIS A 190 29.95 31.57 -0.13
C HIS A 190 29.52 30.28 -0.83
#